data_AF-A0A7X0CMY1-F1
#
_entry.id   AF-A0A7X0CMY1-F1
#
_cell.length_a   1.000
_cell.length_b   1.000
_cell.length_c   1.000
_cell.angle_alpha   90.00
_cell.angle_beta   90.00
_cell.angle_gamma   90.00
#
_symmetry.space_group_name_H-M   'P 1'
#
loop_
_entity.id
_entity.type
_entity.pdbx_description
1 polymer ?
#
loop_
_entity_poly.entity_id
_entity_poly.type
_entity_poly.pdbx_seq_one_letter_code
_entity_poly.pdbx_strand_id
1 'polypeptide(L)'
;MVKHIYGKITLLDKIKRPHMFIKELNLYVDYLQADIQVHLKSITEKKRKQLDKFKIQLHEGIIYYKQLFAAYPNQTAELLQTWFDELTIAENKINNVLI
;
A
#
# COMPACT_ATOMS: atom_id res chain seq x y z
N MET A 1 -3.69 34.08 -25.46
CA MET A 1 -3.29 34.31 -24.06
C MET A 1 -4.54 34.28 -23.17
N VAL A 2 -4.53 33.42 -22.14
CA VAL A 2 -5.32 33.52 -20.88
C VAL A 2 -6.86 33.34 -20.94
N LYS A 3 -7.38 32.16 -21.35
CA LYS A 3 -8.73 31.72 -20.94
C LYS A 3 -8.87 30.27 -20.48
N HIS A 4 -7.80 29.47 -20.53
CA HIS A 4 -7.78 28.10 -19.99
C HIS A 4 -7.10 28.00 -18.61
N ILE A 5 -6.67 29.12 -18.03
CA ILE A 5 -6.04 29.18 -16.71
C ILE A 5 -7.08 29.17 -15.58
N TYR A 6 -8.36 29.45 -15.88
CA TYR A 6 -9.44 29.50 -14.89
C TYR A 6 -10.71 28.84 -15.42
N GLY A 7 -10.73 27.51 -15.39
CA GLY A 7 -11.90 26.73 -15.76
C GLY A 7 -11.83 25.37 -15.10
N LYS A 8 -12.56 25.22 -14.00
CA LYS A 8 -12.83 23.97 -13.28
C LYS A 8 -13.37 22.90 -14.24
N ILE A 9 -12.48 22.20 -14.92
CA ILE A 9 -12.73 20.84 -15.34
C ILE A 9 -11.75 20.04 -14.54
N THR A 10 -12.19 19.59 -13.36
CA THR A 10 -11.52 18.53 -12.62
C THR A 10 -11.64 17.27 -13.49
N LEU A 11 -10.86 17.18 -14.58
CA LEU A 11 -10.78 15.98 -15.42
C LEU A 11 -10.27 14.77 -14.60
N LEU A 12 -9.73 15.07 -13.41
CA LEU A 12 -9.22 14.17 -12.40
C LEU A 12 -10.29 13.67 -11.42
N ASP A 13 -11.51 14.24 -11.38
CA ASP A 13 -12.56 13.83 -10.42
C ASP A 13 -13.07 12.41 -10.69
N LYS A 14 -12.94 11.94 -11.93
CA LYS A 14 -13.37 10.59 -12.33
C LYS A 14 -12.27 9.54 -12.21
N ILE A 15 -11.05 9.94 -11.87
CA ILE A 15 -9.94 9.01 -11.67
C ILE A 15 -9.83 8.80 -10.17
N LYS A 16 -10.30 7.65 -9.68
CA LYS A 16 -10.05 7.18 -8.32
C LYS A 16 -8.52 7.11 -8.16
N ARG A 17 -7.91 8.19 -7.66
CA ARG A 17 -6.45 8.28 -7.48
C ARG A 17 -6.13 7.45 -6.25
N PRO A 18 -5.50 6.28 -6.40
CA PRO A 18 -5.05 5.53 -5.25
C PRO A 18 -4.07 6.40 -4.47
N HIS A 19 -4.14 6.32 -3.13
CA HIS A 19 -3.22 7.04 -2.29
C HIS A 19 -1.78 6.62 -2.66
N MET A 20 -0.91 7.58 -2.97
CA MET A 20 0.46 7.31 -3.45
C MET A 20 1.21 6.35 -2.53
N PHE A 21 1.11 6.55 -1.21
CA PHE A 21 1.67 5.63 -0.21
C PHE A 21 1.10 4.20 -0.26
N ILE A 22 -0.21 4.02 -0.49
CA ILE A 22 -0.80 2.68 -0.62
C ILE A 22 -0.26 1.98 -1.87
N LYS A 23 -0.05 2.74 -2.96
CA LYS A 23 0.55 2.21 -4.18
C LYS A 23 2.00 1.79 -3.97
N GLU A 24 2.80 2.59 -3.27
CA GLU A 24 4.18 2.25 -2.91
C GLU A 24 4.26 1.04 -1.98
N LEU A 25 3.36 0.96 -0.98
CA LEU A 25 3.27 -0.19 -0.09
C LEU A 25 2.97 -1.48 -0.87
N ASN A 26 1.99 -1.43 -1.78
CA ASN A 26 1.66 -2.57 -2.63
C ASN A 26 2.85 -3.00 -3.50
N LEU A 27 3.62 -2.05 -4.04
CA LEU A 27 4.83 -2.36 -4.80
C LEU A 27 5.87 -3.11 -3.95
N TYR A 28 6.05 -2.70 -2.68
CA TYR A 28 6.95 -3.41 -1.76
C TYR A 28 6.45 -4.81 -1.38
N VAL A 29 5.13 -4.97 -1.23
CA VAL A 29 4.51 -6.29 -0.99
C VAL A 29 4.70 -7.21 -2.20
N ASP A 30 4.49 -6.70 -3.41
CA ASP A 30 4.69 -7.45 -4.65
C ASP A 30 6.16 -7.86 -4.82
N TYR A 31 7.08 -6.95 -4.50
CA TYR A 31 8.52 -7.24 -4.48
C TYR A 31 8.87 -8.34 -3.49
N LEU A 32 8.32 -8.29 -2.26
CA LEU A 32 8.52 -9.33 -1.26
C LEU A 32 8.03 -10.70 -1.75
N GLN A 33 6.85 -10.75 -2.36
CA GLN A 33 6.32 -11.99 -2.93
C GLN A 33 7.20 -12.53 -4.06
N ALA A 34 7.66 -11.67 -4.96
CA ALA A 34 8.55 -12.07 -6.05
C ALA A 34 9.90 -12.60 -5.53
N ASP A 35 10.51 -11.91 -4.55
CA ASP A 35 11.78 -12.32 -3.94
C ASP A 35 11.65 -13.68 -3.23
N ILE A 36 10.54 -13.91 -2.52
CA ILE A 36 10.24 -15.22 -1.92
C ILE A 36 10.11 -16.28 -3.01
N GLN A 37 9.30 -16.05 -4.05
CA GLN A 37 9.10 -17.01 -5.15
C GLN A 37 10.40 -17.39 -5.86
N VAL A 38 11.28 -16.43 -6.10
CA VAL A 38 12.61 -16.67 -6.71
C VAL A 38 13.48 -17.52 -5.79
N HIS A 39 13.41 -17.30 -4.48
CA HIS A 39 14.25 -17.98 -3.50
C HIS A 39 13.62 -19.21 -2.84
N LEU A 40 12.39 -19.59 -3.20
CA LEU A 40 11.65 -20.73 -2.62
C LEU A 40 12.47 -22.04 -2.64
N LYS A 41 13.32 -22.24 -3.66
CA LYS A 41 14.10 -23.47 -3.82
C LYS A 41 15.42 -23.49 -3.04
N SER A 42 15.92 -22.33 -2.58
CA SER A 42 17.23 -22.23 -1.93
C SER A 42 17.30 -21.12 -0.88
N ILE A 43 16.24 -20.97 -0.08
CA ILE A 43 16.20 -19.93 0.95
C ILE A 43 17.19 -20.29 2.07
N THR A 44 18.21 -19.45 2.25
CA THR A 44 19.16 -19.60 3.36
C THR A 44 18.56 -18.98 4.63
N GLU A 45 18.88 -19.49 5.82
CA GLU A 45 18.39 -18.93 7.10
C GLU A 45 18.65 -17.41 7.24
N LYS A 46 19.78 -16.92 6.72
CA LYS A 46 20.09 -15.48 6.69
C LYS A 46 19.06 -14.68 5.88
N LYS A 47 18.66 -15.20 4.72
CA LYS A 47 17.66 -14.57 3.83
C LYS A 47 16.27 -14.65 4.46
N ARG A 48 15.93 -15.77 5.12
CA ARG A 48 14.67 -15.90 5.89
C ARG A 48 14.53 -14.82 6.96
N LYS A 49 15.56 -14.63 7.80
CA LYS A 49 15.57 -13.56 8.82
C LYS A 49 15.44 -12.16 8.22
N GLN A 50 16.04 -11.92 7.06
CA GLN A 50 15.92 -10.65 6.35
C GLN A 50 14.49 -10.42 5.85
N LEU A 51 13.86 -11.44 5.29
CA LEU A 51 12.48 -11.39 4.80
C LEU A 51 11.48 -11.22 5.94
N ASP A 52 11.68 -11.91 7.07
CA ASP A 52 10.86 -11.73 8.27
C ASP A 52 10.96 -10.30 8.81
N LYS A 53 12.18 -9.75 8.89
CA LYS A 53 12.38 -8.36 9.30
C LYS A 53 11.69 -7.39 8.33
N PHE A 54 11.78 -7.64 7.03
CA PHE A 54 11.13 -6.83 6.01
C PHE A 54 9.59 -6.88 6.14
N LYS A 55 9.03 -8.07 6.38
CA LYS A 55 7.60 -8.26 6.66
C LYS A 55 7.15 -7.46 7.88
N ILE A 56 7.92 -7.48 8.98
CA ILE A 56 7.62 -6.70 10.19
C ILE A 56 7.60 -5.20 9.86
N GLN A 57 8.59 -4.69 9.13
CA GLN A 57 8.67 -3.28 8.74
C GLN A 57 7.49 -2.84 7.85
N LEU A 58 7.04 -3.69 6.92
CA LEU A 58 5.83 -3.43 6.13
C LEU A 58 4.58 -3.36 7.00
N HIS A 59 4.49 -4.23 8.01
CA HIS A 59 3.36 -4.25 8.93
C HIS A 59 3.31 -3.00 9.81
N GLU A 60 4.47 -2.54 10.30
CA GLU A 60 4.59 -1.27 11.01
C GLU A 60 4.20 -0.08 10.13
N GLY A 61 4.63 -0.09 8.85
CA GLY A 61 4.20 0.90 7.86
C GLY A 61 2.68 0.94 7.68
N ILE A 62 2.03 -0.22 7.56
CA ILE A 62 0.56 -0.33 7.47
C ILE A 62 -0.11 0.28 8.69
N ILE A 63 0.36 -0.06 9.90
CA ILE A 63 -0.20 0.45 11.16
C ILE A 63 -0.08 1.97 11.22
N TYR A 64 1.09 2.51 10.87
CA TYR A 64 1.33 3.94 10.81
C TYR A 64 0.37 4.65 9.86
N TYR A 65 0.14 4.10 8.65
CA TYR A 65 -0.83 4.69 7.71
C TYR A 65 -2.27 4.58 8.20
N LYS A 66 -2.68 3.45 8.80
CA LYS A 66 -4.01 3.31 9.43
C LYS A 66 -4.24 4.40 10.48
N GLN A 67 -3.23 4.68 11.32
CA GLN A 67 -3.29 5.75 12.33
C GLN A 67 -3.32 7.15 11.71
N LEU A 68 -2.51 7.39 10.68
CA LEU A 68 -2.47 8.66 9.96
C LEU A 68 -3.85 8.98 9.33
N PHE A 69 -4.48 8.01 8.67
CA PHE A 69 -5.81 8.20 8.08
C PHE A 69 -6.91 8.37 9.13
N ALA A 70 -6.81 7.68 10.27
CA ALA A 70 -7.71 7.89 11.39
C ALA A 70 -7.57 9.29 12.03
N ALA A 71 -6.37 9.87 12.02
CA ALA A 71 -6.09 11.19 12.57
C ALA A 71 -6.57 12.36 11.68
N TYR A 72 -6.85 12.11 10.39
CA TYR A 72 -7.37 13.10 9.44
C TYR A 72 -8.78 12.72 8.92
N PRO A 73 -9.82 12.76 9.78
CA PRO A 73 -11.20 12.38 9.40
C PRO A 73 -11.88 13.36 8.42
N ASN A 74 -11.24 14.47 8.05
CA ASN A 74 -11.85 15.56 7.26
C ASN A 74 -11.82 15.35 5.73
N GLN A 75 -11.40 14.20 5.22
CA GLN A 75 -11.52 13.87 3.80
C GLN A 75 -12.50 12.71 3.60
N THR A 76 -13.73 13.06 3.20
CA THR A 76 -14.75 12.20 2.54
C THR A 76 -14.78 10.74 2.99
N ALA A 77 -15.75 10.39 3.84
CA ALA A 77 -15.95 9.05 4.39
C ALA A 77 -15.91 7.89 3.36
N GLU A 78 -16.31 8.12 2.11
CA GLU A 78 -16.25 7.12 1.03
C GLU A 78 -14.81 6.78 0.57
N LEU A 79 -13.89 7.76 0.62
CA LEU A 79 -12.48 7.53 0.29
C LEU A 79 -11.76 6.77 1.42
N LEU A 80 -12.05 7.12 2.67
CA LEU A 80 -11.54 6.40 3.85
C LEU A 80 -11.94 4.93 3.85
N GLN A 81 -13.20 4.64 3.49
CA GLN A 81 -13.68 3.26 3.40
C GLN A 81 -12.92 2.44 2.34
N THR A 82 -12.70 3.04 1.15
CA THR A 82 -11.92 2.39 0.08
C THR A 82 -10.49 2.10 0.53
N TRP A 83 -9.84 3.04 1.24
CA TRP A 83 -8.47 2.83 1.72
C TRP A 83 -8.39 1.77 2.81
N PHE A 84 -9.39 1.69 3.70
CA PHE A 84 -9.47 0.61 4.68
C PHE A 84 -9.59 -0.76 4.00
N ASP A 85 -10.44 -0.88 2.98
CA ASP A 85 -10.61 -2.13 2.23
C ASP A 85 -9.31 -2.53 1.51
N GLU A 86 -8.62 -1.57 0.88
CA GLU A 86 -7.32 -1.82 0.22
C GLU A 86 -6.25 -2.28 1.22
N LEU A 87 -6.22 -1.71 2.43
CA LEU A 87 -5.30 -2.11 3.50
C LEU A 87 -5.61 -3.52 4.02
N THR A 88 -6.89 -3.87 4.15
CA THR A 88 -7.31 -5.23 4.54
C THR A 88 -6.91 -6.27 3.48
N ILE A 89 -7.02 -5.93 2.20
CA ILE A 89 -6.55 -6.81 1.11
C ILE A 89 -5.03 -7.01 1.19
N ALA A 90 -4.26 -5.95 1.41
CA ALA A 90 -2.81 -6.04 1.57
C ALA A 90 -2.40 -6.89 2.79
N GLU A 91 -3.09 -6.73 3.92
CA GLU A 91 -2.88 -7.51 5.15
C GLU A 91 -3.14 -9.01 4.93
N ASN A 92 -4.25 -9.34 4.26
CA ASN A 92 -4.56 -10.73 3.90
C ASN A 92 -3.55 -11.33 2.92
N LYS A 93 -3.02 -10.55 1.97
CA LYS A 93 -1.94 -11.01 1.08
C LYS A 93 -0.70 -11.36 1.87
N ILE A 94 -0.28 -10.52 2.80
CA ILE A 94 0.90 -10.75 3.66
C ILE A 94 0.72 -11.99 4.55
N ASN A 95 -0.47 -12.19 5.10
CA ASN A 95 -0.77 -13.33 5.97
C ASN A 95 -0.80 -14.67 5.23
N ASN A 96 -1.15 -14.66 3.94
CA ASN A 96 -1.14 -15.86 3.09
C ASN A 96 0.25 -16.19 2.50
N VAL A 97 1.27 -15.35 2.71
CA VAL A 97 2.65 -15.68 2.33
C VAL A 97 3.21 -16.64 3.38
N LEU A 98 3.26 -17.93 3.04
CA LEU A 98 3.96 -18.98 3.76
C LEU A 98 5.48 -18.78 3.61
N ILE A 99 6.17 -18.58 4.73
CA ILE A 99 7.63 -18.42 4.85
C ILE A 99 8.24 -19.66 5.51
#